data_AF-A0A5S4EVX9-F1
#
_entry.id   AF-A0A5S4EVX9-F1
#
_cell.length_a   1.000
_cell.length_b   1.000
_cell.length_c   1.000
_cell.angle_alpha   90.00
_cell.angle_beta   90.00
_cell.angle_gamma   90.00
#
_symmetry.space_group_name_H-M   'P 1'
#
loop_
_entity.id
_entity.type
_entity.pdbx_description
1 polymer ?
#
loop_
_entity_poly.entity_id
_entity_poly.type
_entity_poly.pdbx_seq_one_letter_code
_entity_poly.pdbx_strand_id
1 'polypeptide(L)'
;MTCRPAGRAWIASFPRPPLVRILRAHLATFNEGPQDRLFYGVKADDLPFITYRRAWKAARKKALTEKEFASPLAARPYDLRHACVSTWLNAGVPAPQVAEWAGHSVDVLLRIYAKCIVGQDEAAKRRIADALGE
;
A
#
# COMPACT_ATOMS: atom_id res chain seq x y z
N MET A 1 -20.09 -16.75 -8.98
CA MET A 1 -19.33 -16.89 -10.24
C MET A 1 -19.80 -15.80 -11.18
N THR A 2 -19.03 -14.74 -11.37
CA THR A 2 -19.25 -13.79 -12.46
C THR A 2 -17.95 -13.70 -13.26
N CYS A 3 -18.04 -14.20 -14.48
CA CYS A 3 -16.98 -14.19 -15.47
C CYS A 3 -16.68 -12.74 -15.88
N ARG A 4 -15.40 -12.44 -16.07
CA ARG A 4 -14.81 -11.10 -16.08
C ARG A 4 -14.27 -10.79 -17.47
N PRO A 5 -14.46 -9.58 -18.04
CA PRO A 5 -13.81 -9.24 -19.30
C PRO A 5 -12.34 -8.90 -19.02
N ALA A 6 -11.45 -9.51 -19.81
CA ALA A 6 -10.02 -9.24 -19.82
C ALA A 6 -9.73 -7.79 -20.25
N GLY A 7 -8.72 -7.15 -19.63
CA GLY A 7 -8.06 -5.97 -20.23
C GLY A 7 -8.15 -4.63 -19.50
N ARG A 8 -8.84 -4.50 -18.34
CA ARG A 8 -8.76 -3.28 -17.54
C ARG A 8 -7.79 -3.44 -16.38
N ALA A 9 -6.66 -2.74 -16.45
CA ALA A 9 -5.84 -2.45 -15.28
C ALA A 9 -6.75 -1.87 -14.20
N TRP A 10 -6.57 -2.30 -12.95
CA TRP A 10 -7.25 -1.71 -11.81
C TRP A 10 -6.74 -0.27 -11.62
N ILE A 11 -7.36 0.70 -12.30
CA ILE A 11 -7.06 2.14 -12.12
C ILE A 11 -7.86 2.61 -10.90
N ALA A 12 -7.34 2.32 -9.71
CA ALA A 12 -7.80 3.00 -8.51
C ALA A 12 -7.20 4.42 -8.54
N SER A 13 -7.97 5.41 -8.98
CA SER A 13 -7.57 6.83 -8.92
C SER A 13 -7.58 7.29 -7.46
N PHE A 14 -6.49 7.06 -6.75
CA PHE A 14 -6.26 7.58 -5.40
C PHE A 14 -5.15 8.64 -5.48
N PRO A 15 -5.47 9.93 -5.64
CA PRO A 15 -4.45 10.96 -5.67
C PRO A 15 -3.85 11.08 -4.26
N ARG A 16 -2.61 10.61 -4.09
CA ARG A 16 -1.76 10.95 -2.94
C ARG A 16 -0.85 12.09 -3.36
N PRO A 17 -1.14 13.37 -3.03
CA PRO A 17 -0.32 14.51 -3.44
C PRO A 17 1.18 14.34 -3.09
N PRO A 18 1.55 13.78 -1.92
CA PRO A 18 2.96 13.51 -1.62
C PRO A 18 3.61 12.48 -2.55
N LEU A 19 2.88 11.43 -2.95
CA LEU A 19 3.41 10.39 -3.84
C LEU A 19 3.63 10.95 -5.24
N VAL A 20 2.67 11.70 -5.77
CA VAL A 20 2.79 12.33 -7.09
C VAL A 20 4.03 13.24 -7.15
N ARG A 21 4.30 13.99 -6.08
CA ARG A 21 5.51 14.83 -5.98
C ARG A 21 6.79 14.00 -6.04
N ILE A 22 6.85 12.87 -5.32
CA ILE A 22 8.02 11.98 -5.33
C ILE A 22 8.23 11.38 -6.73
N LEU A 23 7.17 10.92 -7.39
CA LEU A 23 7.27 10.33 -8.72
C LEU A 23 7.67 11.35 -9.79
N ARG A 24 7.16 12.58 -9.71
CA ARG A 24 7.58 13.67 -10.61
C ARG A 24 9.05 14.04 -10.40
N ALA A 25 9.52 14.12 -9.15
CA ALA A 25 10.92 14.37 -8.87
C ALA A 25 11.83 13.25 -9.39
N HIS A 26 11.37 11.99 -9.29
CA HIS A 26 12.06 10.84 -9.86
C HIS A 26 12.17 10.95 -11.38
N LEU A 27 11.07 11.24 -12.09
CA LEU A 27 11.05 11.41 -13.54
C LEU A 27 11.93 12.58 -14.03
N ALA A 28 12.00 13.66 -13.26
CA ALA A 28 12.88 14.78 -13.58
C ALA A 28 14.38 14.43 -13.44
N THR A 29 14.71 13.40 -12.65
CA THR A 29 16.09 12.97 -12.39
C THR A 29 16.49 11.78 -13.27
N PHE A 30 15.58 10.84 -13.46
CA PHE A 30 15.73 9.60 -14.20
C PHE A 30 14.65 9.63 -15.29
N ASN A 31 15.06 9.91 -16.52
CA ASN A 31 14.18 9.92 -17.70
C ASN A 31 13.42 8.59 -17.84
N GLU A 32 12.43 8.55 -18.72
CA GLU A 32 11.65 7.33 -18.98
C GLU A 32 12.58 6.17 -19.38
N GLY A 33 12.49 5.07 -18.62
CA GLY A 33 13.22 3.84 -18.91
C GLY A 33 12.62 3.10 -20.10
N PRO A 34 13.27 2.02 -20.59
CA PRO A 34 12.74 1.26 -21.71
C PRO A 34 11.33 0.76 -21.45
N GLN A 35 10.50 0.76 -22.49
CA GLN A 35 9.09 0.35 -22.40
C GLN A 35 8.29 1.20 -21.39
N ASP A 36 8.58 2.50 -21.31
CA ASP A 36 7.89 3.47 -20.45
C ASP A 36 7.95 3.12 -18.95
N ARG A 37 9.02 2.43 -18.54
CA ARG A 37 9.19 1.98 -17.15
C ARG A 37 9.66 3.12 -16.27
N LEU A 38 8.90 3.37 -15.21
CA LEU A 38 9.26 4.34 -14.18
C LEU A 38 10.49 3.92 -13.36
N PHE A 39 10.67 2.62 -13.13
CA PHE A 39 11.80 2.05 -12.41
C PHE A 39 12.46 0.97 -13.26
N TYR A 40 13.76 1.11 -13.49
CA TYR A 40 14.55 0.21 -14.34
C TYR A 40 15.98 0.06 -13.79
N GLY A 41 16.64 -1.04 -14.14
CA GLY A 41 18.04 -1.27 -13.81
C GLY A 41 18.97 -0.39 -14.66
N VAL A 42 20.23 -0.26 -14.26
CA VAL A 42 21.24 0.55 -15.00
C VAL A 42 21.42 0.06 -16.44
N LYS A 43 21.17 -1.23 -16.70
CA LYS A 43 21.22 -1.84 -18.03
C LYS A 43 19.90 -1.71 -18.80
N ALA A 44 19.00 -0.84 -18.32
CA ALA A 44 17.72 -0.59 -18.95
C ALA A 44 16.80 -1.86 -18.96
N ASP A 45 16.99 -2.71 -17.95
CA ASP A 45 16.27 -3.97 -17.73
C ASP A 45 15.33 -3.88 -16.51
N ASP A 46 14.67 -4.99 -16.20
CA ASP A 46 13.86 -5.14 -14.99
C ASP A 46 14.70 -4.84 -13.74
N LEU A 47 14.15 -4.04 -12.81
CA LEU A 47 14.82 -3.76 -11.55
C LEU A 47 14.94 -5.06 -10.73
N PRO A 48 16.16 -5.57 -10.45
CA PRO A 48 16.31 -6.86 -9.77
C PRO A 48 15.79 -6.80 -8.33
N PHE A 49 15.22 -7.92 -7.86
CA PHE A 49 14.69 -8.04 -6.50
C PHE A 49 15.70 -7.63 -5.41
N ILE A 50 16.94 -8.08 -5.58
CA ILE A 50 18.02 -7.81 -4.64
C ILE A 50 18.36 -6.32 -4.55
N THR A 51 18.21 -5.58 -5.64
CA THR A 51 18.55 -4.16 -5.72
C THR A 51 17.62 -3.33 -4.84
N TYR A 52 16.30 -3.48 -5.02
CA TYR A 52 15.35 -2.74 -4.19
C TYR A 52 15.35 -3.23 -2.74
N ARG A 53 15.64 -4.53 -2.48
CA ARG A 53 15.79 -5.04 -1.10
C ARG A 53 16.99 -4.41 -0.38
N ARG A 54 18.11 -4.20 -1.08
CA ARG A 54 19.29 -3.50 -0.52
C ARG A 54 18.97 -2.04 -0.25
N ALA A 55 18.34 -1.34 -1.20
CA ALA A 55 17.89 0.03 -1.02
C ALA A 55 16.93 0.16 0.18
N TRP A 56 16.00 -0.78 0.34
CA TRP A 56 15.09 -0.84 1.49
C TRP A 56 15.82 -1.00 2.82
N LYS A 57 16.78 -1.93 2.90
CA LYS A 57 17.58 -2.12 4.12
C LYS A 57 18.36 -0.85 4.49
N ALA A 58 18.93 -0.16 3.51
CA ALA A 58 19.62 1.11 3.73
C ALA A 58 18.66 2.20 4.23
N ALA A 59 17.48 2.32 3.61
CA ALA A 59 16.45 3.26 4.04
C ALA A 59 15.99 3.00 5.48
N ARG A 60 15.73 1.74 5.86
CA ARG A 60 15.40 1.36 7.25
C ARG A 60 16.49 1.78 8.22
N LYS A 61 17.76 1.51 7.91
CA LYS A 61 18.88 1.87 8.78
C LYS A 61 18.99 3.38 8.99
N LYS A 62 18.60 4.19 8.00
CA LYS A 62 18.61 5.66 8.08
C LYS A 62 17.41 6.22 8.84
N ALA A 63 16.25 5.56 8.75
CA ALA A 63 14.99 6.08 9.29
C ALA A 63 14.65 5.57 10.70
N LEU A 64 15.15 4.39 11.09
CA LEU A 64 14.81 3.73 12.35
C LEU A 64 15.95 3.82 13.36
N THR A 65 15.62 3.77 14.65
CA THR A 65 16.60 3.55 15.71
C THR A 65 17.25 2.17 15.60
N GLU A 66 18.40 1.96 16.25
CA GLU A 66 19.09 0.65 16.23
C GLU A 66 18.21 -0.49 16.76
N LYS A 67 17.46 -0.23 17.84
CA LYS A 67 16.53 -1.19 18.43
C LYS A 67 15.37 -1.54 17.48
N GLU A 68 14.80 -0.54 16.81
CA GLU A 68 13.73 -0.75 15.84
C GLU A 68 14.23 -1.47 14.59
N PHE A 69 15.42 -1.13 14.11
CA PHE A 69 16.04 -1.78 12.96
C PHE A 69 16.31 -3.27 13.22
N ALA A 70 16.78 -3.60 14.43
CA ALA A 70 17.00 -4.98 14.87
C ALA A 70 15.70 -5.77 15.07
N SER A 71 14.58 -5.07 15.27
CA SER A 71 13.26 -5.70 15.40
C SER A 71 12.67 -6.15 14.05
N PRO A 72 11.60 -6.96 14.06
CA PRO A 72 10.85 -7.32 12.86
C PRO A 72 10.16 -6.14 12.15
N LEU A 73 10.16 -4.93 12.73
CA LEU A 73 9.46 -3.76 12.20
C LEU A 73 9.90 -3.44 10.78
N ALA A 74 8.95 -3.52 9.85
CA ALA A 74 9.14 -3.20 8.44
C ALA A 74 10.29 -3.99 7.78
N ALA A 75 10.61 -5.19 8.28
CA ALA A 75 11.71 -6.02 7.82
C ALA A 75 11.68 -6.28 6.31
N ARG A 76 10.47 -6.35 5.72
CA ARG A 76 10.25 -6.52 4.28
C ARG A 76 9.52 -5.30 3.72
N PRO A 77 9.78 -4.91 2.45
CA PRO A 77 8.98 -3.89 1.78
C PRO A 77 7.48 -4.19 1.78
N TYR A 78 7.11 -5.48 1.71
CA TYR A 78 5.71 -5.92 1.75
C TYR A 78 4.99 -5.57 3.07
N ASP A 79 5.73 -5.36 4.16
CA ASP A 79 5.14 -4.96 5.44
C ASP A 79 4.55 -3.54 5.36
N LEU A 80 5.03 -2.67 4.46
CA LEU A 80 4.43 -1.37 4.19
C LEU A 80 3.03 -1.49 3.57
N ARG A 81 2.82 -2.50 2.73
CA ARG A 81 1.51 -2.80 2.15
C ARG A 81 0.53 -3.22 3.24
N HIS A 82 0.98 -4.08 4.16
CA HIS A 82 0.17 -4.46 5.32
C HIS A 82 -0.19 -3.24 6.18
N ALA A 83 0.80 -2.39 6.50
CA ALA A 83 0.57 -1.16 7.27
C ALA A 83 -0.47 -0.26 6.58
N CYS A 84 -0.30 0.02 5.28
CA CYS A 84 -1.22 0.86 4.51
C CYS A 84 -2.66 0.33 4.54
N VAL A 85 -2.85 -0.98 4.31
CA VAL A 85 -4.18 -1.61 4.31
C VAL A 85 -4.81 -1.56 5.70
N SER A 86 -4.04 -1.89 6.75
CA SER A 86 -4.54 -1.79 8.12
C SER A 86 -4.90 -0.37 8.52
N THR A 87 -4.13 0.63 8.09
CA THR A 87 -4.42 2.04 8.35
C THR A 87 -5.73 2.48 7.69
N TRP A 88 -5.98 2.08 6.44
CA TRP A 88 -7.24 2.41 5.76
C TRP A 88 -8.45 1.77 6.45
N LEU A 89 -8.34 0.51 6.83
CA LEU A 89 -9.41 -0.18 7.58
C LEU A 89 -9.63 0.48 8.94
N ASN A 90 -8.56 0.83 9.66
CA ASN A 90 -8.64 1.50 10.95
C ASN A 90 -9.17 2.94 10.85
N ALA A 91 -9.03 3.59 9.70
CA ALA A 91 -9.63 4.88 9.42
C ALA A 91 -11.13 4.77 9.05
N GLY A 92 -11.72 3.56 9.08
CA GLY A 92 -13.13 3.33 8.81
C GLY A 92 -13.48 3.24 7.31
N VAL A 93 -12.49 3.16 6.42
CA VAL A 93 -12.75 2.99 4.97
C VAL A 93 -13.43 1.63 4.74
N PRO A 94 -14.53 1.57 3.95
CA PRO A 94 -15.24 0.32 3.72
C PRO A 94 -14.34 -0.79 3.15
N ALA A 95 -14.43 -1.99 3.72
CA ALA A 95 -13.64 -3.14 3.33
C ALA A 95 -13.68 -3.48 1.82
N PRO A 96 -14.83 -3.37 1.11
CA PRO A 96 -14.87 -3.55 -0.34
C PRO A 96 -13.99 -2.54 -1.11
N GLN A 97 -14.02 -1.26 -0.70
CA GLN A 97 -13.22 -0.20 -1.32
C GLN A 97 -11.73 -0.42 -1.08
N VAL A 98 -11.35 -0.81 0.14
CA VAL A 98 -9.97 -1.14 0.47
C VAL A 98 -9.49 -2.35 -0.34
N ALA A 99 -10.34 -3.36 -0.50
CA ALA A 99 -10.02 -4.55 -1.29
C ALA A 99 -9.79 -4.20 -2.76
N GLU A 100 -10.63 -3.34 -3.34
CA GLU A 100 -10.45 -2.82 -4.69
C GLU A 100 -9.12 -2.08 -4.86
N TRP A 101 -8.80 -1.12 -3.98
CA TRP A 101 -7.54 -0.37 -4.04
C TRP A 101 -6.30 -1.23 -3.78
N ALA A 102 -6.43 -2.24 -2.91
CA ALA A 102 -5.37 -3.20 -2.70
C ALA A 102 -5.26 -4.20 -3.87
N GLY A 103 -6.29 -4.39 -4.69
CA GLY A 103 -6.32 -5.46 -5.69
C GLY A 103 -6.46 -6.85 -5.05
N HIS A 104 -7.17 -6.96 -3.94
CA HIS A 104 -7.55 -8.22 -3.28
C HIS A 104 -9.02 -8.53 -3.49
N SER A 105 -9.44 -9.79 -3.30
CA SER A 105 -10.86 -10.08 -3.05
C SER A 105 -11.24 -9.65 -1.62
N VAL A 106 -12.51 -9.33 -1.41
CA VAL A 106 -13.04 -8.95 -0.08
C VAL A 106 -12.83 -10.08 0.93
N ASP A 107 -13.06 -11.33 0.51
CA ASP A 107 -12.82 -12.53 1.33
C ASP A 107 -11.36 -12.62 1.82
N VAL A 108 -10.39 -12.46 0.90
CA VAL A 108 -8.97 -12.47 1.25
C VAL A 108 -8.63 -11.32 2.20
N LEU A 109 -9.22 -10.15 1.98
CA LEU A 109 -9.02 -9.00 2.85
C LEU A 109 -9.56 -9.27 4.26
N LEU A 110 -10.79 -9.76 4.40
CA LEU A 110 -11.37 -10.06 5.72
C LEU A 110 -10.59 -11.18 6.42
N ARG A 111 -10.18 -12.23 5.72
CA ARG A 111 -9.36 -13.31 6.30
C ARG A 111 -8.04 -12.81 6.87
N ILE A 112 -7.38 -11.88 6.18
CA ILE A 112 -6.06 -11.38 6.58
C ILE A 112 -6.17 -10.26 7.63
N TYR A 113 -7.20 -9.41 7.54
CA TYR A 113 -7.28 -8.16 8.32
C TYR A 113 -8.46 -8.08 9.30
N ALA A 114 -9.25 -9.16 9.49
CA ALA A 114 -10.35 -9.18 10.47
C ALA A 114 -9.91 -8.70 11.85
N LYS A 115 -8.71 -9.08 12.31
CA LYS A 115 -8.18 -8.66 13.61
C LYS A 115 -7.97 -7.14 13.73
N CYS A 116 -7.74 -6.43 12.63
CA CYS A 116 -7.65 -4.97 12.65
C CYS A 116 -9.03 -4.31 12.79
N ILE A 117 -10.08 -4.97 12.32
CA ILE A 117 -11.47 -4.50 12.38
C ILE A 117 -12.05 -4.67 13.79
N VAL A 118 -11.61 -5.69 14.54
CA VAL A 118 -12.12 -6.04 15.89
C VAL A 118 -11.88 -4.95 16.96
N GLY A 119 -11.09 -3.90 16.69
CA GLY A 119 -10.93 -2.73 17.57
C GLY A 119 -11.79 -1.52 17.21
N GLN A 120 -12.70 -1.64 16.23
CA GLN A 120 -13.47 -0.53 15.67
C GLN A 120 -14.85 -0.33 16.31
N ASP A 121 -15.24 -1.12 17.30
CA ASP A 121 -16.63 -1.16 17.82
C ASP A 121 -17.14 0.22 18.24
N GLU A 122 -16.39 0.98 19.03
CA GLU A 122 -16.82 2.30 19.47
C GLU A 122 -16.89 3.32 18.32
N ALA A 123 -15.98 3.23 17.34
CA ALA A 123 -16.02 4.07 16.15
C ALA A 123 -17.15 3.68 15.19
N ALA A 124 -17.56 2.41 15.19
CA ALA A 124 -18.70 1.92 14.43
C ALA A 124 -20.02 2.35 15.09
N LYS A 125 -20.14 2.21 16.42
CA LYS A 125 -21.29 2.70 17.19
C LYS A 125 -21.48 4.20 17.02
N ARG A 126 -20.41 5.00 17.10
CA ARG A 126 -20.50 6.46 16.87
C ARG A 126 -21.00 6.79 15.47
N ARG A 127 -20.48 6.12 14.44
CA ARG A 127 -20.98 6.31 13.06
C ARG A 127 -22.45 5.92 12.89
N ILE A 128 -22.92 4.90 13.62
CA ILE A 128 -24.33 4.50 13.64
C ILE A 128 -25.18 5.57 14.34
N ALA A 129 -24.76 6.04 15.52
CA ALA A 129 -25.44 7.10 16.25
C ALA A 129 -25.54 8.40 15.40
N ASP A 130 -24.43 8.83 14.81
CA ASP A 130 -24.38 10.00 13.90
C ASP A 130 -25.36 9.85 12.72
N ALA A 131 -25.49 8.63 12.16
CA ALA A 131 -26.40 8.35 11.04
C ALA A 131 -27.87 8.26 11.48
N LEU A 132 -28.14 7.88 12.72
CA LEU A 132 -29.47 7.83 13.32
C LEU A 132 -29.91 9.19 13.91
N GLY A 133 -28.97 10.12 14.09
CA GLY A 133 -29.24 11.45 14.67
C GLY A 133 -29.38 11.44 16.19
N GLU A 134 -28.75 10.46 16.87
CA GLU A 134 -28.67 10.32 18.33
C GLU A 134 -27.36 10.90 18.87
#